data_AF-A0A920W0P0-F1
#
_entry.id   AF-A0A920W0P0-F1
#
_cell.length_a   1.000
_cell.length_b   1.000
_cell.length_c   1.000
_cell.angle_alpha   90.00
_cell.angle_beta   90.00
_cell.angle_gamma   90.00
#
_symmetry.space_group_name_H-M   'P 1'
#
loop_
_entity.id
_entity.type
_entity.pdbx_description
1 polymer ?
#
loop_
_entity_poly.entity_id
_entity_poly.type
_entity_poly.pdbx_seq_one_letter_code
_entity_poly.pdbx_strand_id
1 'polypeptide(L)'
;MTRLLPNVERIGNKLPDPTLLFISLLFIVWLVSWLLSYVNFNVIDPRTGAPLEVVNQLSAVALTKFMTSMVKTFTHFHPLGVGLVAMLGIGVAEHTGFIGAS
;
A
#
# COMPACT_ATOMS: atom_id res chain seq x y z
N MET A 1 6.03 32.96 12.17
CA MET A 1 6.48 31.61 11.75
C MET A 1 6.78 30.66 12.92
N THR A 2 7.09 31.12 14.13
CA THR A 2 7.44 30.29 15.31
C THR A 2 6.30 29.48 15.94
N ARG A 3 5.03 29.77 15.63
CA ARG A 3 3.87 29.02 16.17
C ARG A 3 3.42 27.83 15.33
N LEU A 4 3.89 27.73 14.07
CA LEU A 4 3.49 26.65 13.16
C LEU A 4 4.39 25.41 13.31
N LEU A 5 5.68 25.60 13.58
CA LEU A 5 6.63 24.49 13.80
C LEU A 5 6.21 23.55 14.95
N PRO A 6 5.79 24.04 16.13
CA PRO A 6 5.39 23.15 17.25
C PRO A 6 4.18 22.30 16.92
N ASN A 7 3.25 22.81 16.09
CA ASN A 7 2.08 22.06 15.66
C ASN A 7 2.45 21.01 14.61
N VAL A 8 3.30 21.34 13.65
CA VAL A 8 3.79 20.40 12.63
C VAL A 8 4.62 19.28 13.26
N GLU A 9 5.50 19.62 14.22
CA GLU A 9 6.29 18.65 14.98
C GLU A 9 5.41 17.70 15.79
N ARG A 10 4.38 18.22 16.46
CA ARG A 10 3.45 17.41 17.24
C ARG A 10 2.56 16.51 16.38
N ILE A 11 2.24 16.93 15.16
CA ILE A 11 1.52 16.10 14.17
C ILE A 11 2.47 15.03 13.60
N GLY A 12 3.70 15.40 13.26
CA GLY A 12 4.72 14.47 12.76
C GLY A 12 5.05 13.36 13.75
N ASN A 13 5.21 13.69 15.04
CA ASN A 13 5.49 12.71 16.09
C ASN A 13 4.28 11.81 16.43
N LYS A 14 3.07 12.17 16.00
CA LYS A 14 1.87 11.36 16.16
C LYS A 14 1.63 10.40 15.00
N LEU A 15 2.32 10.58 13.88
CA LEU A 15 2.20 9.65 12.76
C LEU A 15 2.80 8.30 13.20
N PRO A 16 1.99 7.23 13.26
CA PRO A 16 2.53 5.91 13.54
C PRO A 16 3.46 5.50 12.40
N ASP A 17 4.32 4.52 12.65
CA ASP A 17 5.23 4.03 11.63
C ASP A 17 4.48 3.62 10.36
N PRO A 18 5.12 3.72 9.17
CA PRO A 18 4.45 3.45 7.91
C PRO A 18 3.79 2.07 7.85
N THR A 19 4.35 1.05 8.51
CA THR A 19 3.81 -0.31 8.50
C THR A 19 2.45 -0.36 9.19
N LEU A 20 2.32 0.27 10.36
CA LEU A 20 1.04 0.39 11.06
C LEU A 20 0.02 1.18 10.24
N LEU A 21 0.43 2.22 9.52
CA LEU A 21 -0.45 2.96 8.62
C LEU A 21 -1.04 2.04 7.55
N PHE A 22 -0.23 1.25 6.85
CA PHE A 22 -0.73 0.33 5.82
C PHE A 22 -1.64 -0.77 6.38
N ILE A 23 -1.29 -1.34 7.53
CA ILE A 23 -2.11 -2.35 8.20
C ILE A 23 -3.46 -1.76 8.60
N SER A 24 -3.47 -0.57 9.20
CA SER A 24 -4.71 0.11 9.57
C SER A 24 -5.58 0.41 8.34
N LEU A 25 -4.97 0.86 7.25
CA LEU A 25 -5.67 1.16 6.01
C LEU A 25 -6.27 -0.10 5.38
N LEU A 26 -5.58 -1.24 5.43
CA LEU A 26 -6.08 -2.53 4.98
C LEU A 26 -7.37 -2.92 5.72
N PHE A 27 -7.35 -2.83 7.06
CA PHE A 27 -8.53 -3.13 7.87
C PHE A 27 -9.68 -2.16 7.61
N ILE A 28 -9.39 -0.87 7.43
CA ILE A 28 -10.38 0.15 7.07
C ILE A 28 -11.01 -0.21 5.72
N VAL A 29 -10.22 -0.55 4.70
CA VAL A 29 -10.73 -0.93 3.37
C VAL A 29 -11.61 -2.17 3.46
N TRP A 30 -11.22 -3.18 4.24
CA TRP A 30 -12.07 -4.37 4.45
C TRP A 30 -13.41 -4.00 5.07
N LEU A 31 -13.41 -3.21 6.14
CA LEU A 31 -14.63 -2.81 6.84
C LEU A 31 -15.53 -1.92 5.96
N VAL A 32 -14.94 -0.94 5.27
CA VAL A 32 -15.66 -0.05 4.35
C VAL A 32 -16.22 -0.84 3.18
N SER A 33 -15.45 -1.76 2.57
CA SER A 33 -15.94 -2.61 1.48
C SER A 33 -17.11 -3.50 1.91
N TRP A 34 -17.08 -4.00 3.14
CA TRP A 34 -18.17 -4.80 3.70
C TRP A 34 -19.43 -3.94 3.89
N LEU A 35 -19.31 -2.76 4.52
CA LEU A 35 -20.44 -1.86 4.72
C LEU A 35 -21.07 -1.38 3.40
N LEU A 36 -20.24 -0.98 2.43
CA LEU A 36 -20.74 -0.46 1.15
C LEU A 36 -21.24 -1.55 0.21
N SER A 37 -20.88 -2.82 0.43
CA SER A 37 -21.35 -3.93 -0.42
C SER A 37 -22.87 -4.13 -0.41
N TYR A 38 -23.56 -3.64 0.62
CA TYR A 38 -25.02 -3.68 0.71
C TYR A 38 -25.72 -2.55 -0.05
N VAL A 39 -24.98 -1.54 -0.50
CA VAL A 39 -25.52 -0.36 -1.18
C VAL A 39 -25.36 -0.55 -2.69
N ASN A 40 -26.45 -0.38 -3.44
CA ASN A 40 -26.38 -0.32 -4.90
C ASN A 40 -26.24 1.14 -5.33
N PHE A 41 -25.18 1.44 -6.06
CA PHE A 41 -24.86 2.80 -6.50
C PHE A 41 -25.52 3.17 -7.84
N ASN A 42 -26.12 2.22 -8.57
CA ASN A 42 -26.72 2.41 -9.90
C ASN A 42 -25.83 3.21 -10.89
N VAL A 43 -24.51 3.16 -10.69
CA VAL A 43 -23.53 3.77 -11.59
C VAL A 43 -23.14 2.72 -12.62
N ILE A 44 -23.24 3.07 -13.90
CA ILE A 44 -22.80 2.21 -15.00
C ILE A 44 -21.38 2.60 -15.37
N ASP A 45 -20.49 1.62 -15.48
CA ASP A 45 -19.14 1.85 -15.98
C ASP A 45 -19.20 2.14 -17.49
N PRO A 46 -18.79 3.35 -17.95
CA PRO A 46 -18.84 3.72 -19.36
C PRO A 46 -17.89 2.91 -20.24
N ARG A 47 -16.93 2.17 -19.66
CA ARG A 47 -15.96 1.34 -20.40
C ARG A 47 -16.48 -0.06 -20.69
N THR A 48 -17.30 -0.60 -19.80
CA THR A 48 -17.76 -2.00 -19.86
C THR A 48 -19.27 -2.12 -20.07
N GLY A 49 -20.04 -1.07 -19.79
CA GLY A 49 -21.50 -1.08 -19.85
C GLY A 49 -22.17 -1.87 -18.71
N ALA A 50 -21.38 -2.36 -17.75
CA ALA A 50 -21.86 -3.11 -16.59
C ALA A 50 -22.10 -2.18 -15.38
N PRO A 51 -23.00 -2.56 -14.45
CA PRO A 51 -23.15 -1.84 -13.19
C PRO A 51 -21.88 -1.94 -12.34
N LEU A 52 -21.50 -0.83 -11.72
CA LEU A 52 -20.36 -0.74 -10.82
C LEU A 52 -20.76 -1.20 -9.42
N GLU A 53 -20.23 -2.35 -9.01
CA GLU A 53 -20.56 -2.99 -7.73
C GLU A 53 -19.37 -3.00 -6.77
N VAL A 54 -19.63 -2.75 -5.49
CA VAL A 54 -18.62 -2.83 -4.44
C VAL A 54 -18.44 -4.28 -3.99
N VAL A 55 -17.24 -4.81 -4.17
CA VAL A 55 -16.91 -6.18 -3.77
C VAL A 55 -16.54 -6.24 -2.29
N ASN A 56 -17.30 -7.01 -1.51
CA ASN A 56 -16.98 -7.31 -0.11
C ASN A 56 -15.69 -8.14 0.01
N GLN A 57 -14.63 -7.52 0.52
CA GLN A 57 -13.32 -8.17 0.69
C GLN A 57 -13.30 -9.21 1.82
N LEU A 58 -14.25 -9.17 2.74
CA LEU A 58 -14.40 -10.14 3.83
C LEU A 58 -15.19 -11.40 3.41
N SER A 59 -15.69 -11.45 2.18
CA SER A 59 -16.35 -12.66 1.66
C SER A 59 -15.36 -13.82 1.51
N ALA A 60 -15.84 -15.06 1.65
CA ALA A 60 -14.99 -16.26 1.57
C ALA A 60 -14.19 -16.34 0.26
N VAL A 61 -14.81 -15.95 -0.86
CA VAL A 61 -14.15 -15.92 -2.18
C VAL A 61 -13.05 -14.87 -2.23
N ALA A 62 -13.33 -13.64 -1.78
CA ALA A 62 -12.35 -12.55 -1.79
C ALA A 62 -11.19 -12.83 -0.83
N LEU A 63 -11.46 -13.39 0.35
CA LEU A 63 -10.42 -13.75 1.31
C LEU A 63 -9.53 -14.89 0.79
N THR A 64 -10.12 -15.90 0.14
CA THR A 64 -9.36 -16.97 -0.53
C THR A 64 -8.48 -16.40 -1.64
N LYS A 65 -9.02 -15.48 -2.45
CA LYS A 65 -8.25 -14.80 -3.50
C LYS A 65 -7.12 -13.94 -2.91
N PHE A 66 -7.38 -13.23 -1.82
CA PHE A 66 -6.40 -12.44 -1.11
C PHE A 66 -5.24 -13.33 -0.64
N MET A 67 -5.52 -14.42 0.06
CA MET A 67 -4.52 -15.37 0.55
C MET A 67 -3.70 -16.00 -0.59
N THR A 68 -4.35 -16.45 -1.66
CA THR A 68 -3.65 -17.09 -2.79
C THR A 68 -2.84 -16.11 -3.64
N SER A 69 -3.27 -14.85 -3.72
CA SER A 69 -2.60 -13.82 -4.54
C SER A 69 -1.61 -12.97 -3.76
N MET A 70 -1.59 -13.03 -2.42
CA MET A 70 -0.81 -12.15 -1.55
C MET A 70 0.67 -12.09 -1.92
N VAL A 71 1.32 -13.25 -2.05
CA VAL A 71 2.74 -13.33 -2.43
C VAL A 71 2.98 -12.76 -3.82
N LYS A 72 2.08 -13.06 -4.77
CA LYS A 72 2.19 -12.54 -6.14
C LYS A 72 2.09 -11.02 -6.17
N THR A 73 1.13 -10.45 -5.45
CA THR A 73 0.96 -8.99 -5.33
C THR A 73 2.19 -8.34 -4.71
N PHE A 74 2.77 -8.96 -3.67
CA PHE A 74 4.00 -8.46 -3.05
C PHE A 74 5.19 -8.51 -4.02
N THR A 75 5.43 -9.63 -4.70
CA THR A 75 6.58 -9.77 -5.60
C THR A 75 6.47 -8.94 -6.88
N HIS A 76 5.25 -8.63 -7.33
CA HIS A 76 5.01 -7.79 -8.51
C HIS A 76 5.00 -6.29 -8.19
N PHE A 77 5.17 -5.91 -6.92
CA PHE A 77 5.26 -4.50 -6.56
C PHE A 77 6.60 -3.93 -7.07
N HIS A 78 6.52 -3.16 -8.16
CA HIS A 78 7.66 -2.65 -8.93
C HIS A 78 8.81 -2.08 -8.08
N PRO A 79 8.55 -1.22 -7.07
CA PRO A 79 9.61 -0.63 -6.27
C PRO A 79 10.47 -1.65 -5.49
N LEU A 80 9.93 -2.81 -5.11
CA LEU A 80 10.69 -3.82 -4.38
C LEU A 80 11.78 -4.45 -5.25
N GLY A 81 11.44 -4.81 -6.49
CA GLY A 81 12.40 -5.44 -7.40
C GLY A 81 13.55 -4.50 -7.76
N VAL A 82 13.22 -3.27 -8.19
CA VAL A 82 14.24 -2.27 -8.57
C VAL A 82 15.09 -1.85 -7.38
N GLY A 83 14.47 -1.69 -6.20
CA GLY A 83 15.18 -1.33 -4.97
C GLY A 83 16.20 -2.39 -4.55
N LEU A 84 15.83 -3.68 -4.57
CA LEU A 84 16.75 -4.76 -4.20
C LEU A 84 17.95 -4.86 -5.17
N VAL A 85 17.70 -4.75 -6.48
CA VAL A 85 18.77 -4.78 -7.49
C VAL A 85 19.70 -3.58 -7.33
N ALA A 86 19.15 -2.39 -7.06
CA ALA A 86 19.96 -1.20 -6.79
C ALA A 86 20.85 -1.37 -5.56
N MET A 87 20.29 -1.89 -4.45
CA MET A 87 21.05 -2.13 -3.22
C MET A 87 22.15 -3.17 -3.39
N LEU A 88 21.95 -4.20 -4.22
CA LEU A 88 23.00 -5.16 -4.58
C LEU A 88 24.16 -4.46 -5.33
N GLY A 89 23.84 -3.60 -6.30
CA GLY A 89 24.85 -2.83 -7.03
C GLY A 89 25.64 -1.89 -6.13
N ILE A 90 24.95 -1.19 -5.22
CA ILE A 90 25.58 -0.32 -4.21
C ILE A 90 26.49 -1.14 -3.30
N GLY A 91 26.01 -2.29 -2.79
CA GLY A 91 26.80 -3.16 -1.91
C GLY A 91 28.09 -3.65 -2.57
N VAL A 92 28.07 -4.01 -3.86
CA VAL A 92 29.27 -4.37 -4.61
C VAL A 92 30.22 -3.18 -4.78
N ALA A 93 29.68 -2.00 -5.15
CA ALA A 93 30.46 -0.78 -5.33
C ALA A 93 31.12 -0.29 -4.02
N GLU A 94 30.45 -0.44 -2.88
CA GLU A 94 31.01 -0.16 -1.56
C GLU A 94 32.11 -1.16 -1.18
N HIS A 95 31.86 -2.47 -1.35
CA HIS A 95 32.82 -3.51 -0.94
C HIS A 95 34.11 -3.53 -1.78
N THR A 96 34.02 -3.09 -3.03
CA THR A 96 35.18 -2.93 -3.92
C THR A 96 35.93 -1.61 -3.71
N GLY A 97 35.45 -0.75 -2.81
CA GLY A 97 36.04 0.54 -2.50
C GLY A 97 35.74 1.64 -3.52
N PHE A 98 34.88 1.40 -4.52
CA PHE A 98 34.57 2.40 -5.56
C PHE A 98 33.87 3.65 -5.00
N ILE A 99 32.99 3.49 -4.00
CA ILE A 99 32.28 4.62 -3.36
C ILE A 99 33.10 5.28 -2.24
N GLY A 100 34.01 4.54 -1.60
CA GLY A 100 34.81 5.03 -0.47
C GLY A 100 36.23 5.51 -0.83
N ALA A 101 36.69 5.30 -2.07
CA ALA A 101 38.02 5.71 -2.52
C ALA A 101 38.09 7.18 -3.03
N SER A 102 36.99 7.93 -2.90
CA SER A 102 36.92 9.39 -3.14
C SER A 102 36.65 10.15 -1.85
#